data_AF-W2TSY1-F1
#
_entry.id   AF-W2TSY1-F1
#
_cell.length_a   1.000
_cell.length_b   1.000
_cell.length_c   1.000
_cell.angle_alpha   90.00
_cell.angle_beta   90.00
_cell.angle_gamma   90.00
#
_symmetry.space_group_name_H-M   'P 1'
#
loop_
_entity.id
_entity.type
_entity.pdbx_description
1 polymer ?
#
loop_
_entity_poly.entity_id
_entity_poly.type
_entity_poly.pdbx_seq_one_letter_code
_entity_poly.pdbx_strand_id
1 'polypeptide(L)'
;MLKKSHYDYSTLLKKGPATDLKICTGENVCCTKNIEDEIIQNSEKLFKAQLEDKILVLRHLINTNLNSFRTYFYNSLNVCHERLDTLFGRTYGPFYQSNSQIFDTFFNRLRAFSSPFSDSKVPQITSKLFEDMFVIMFQLMNPMHSVTSVQRRCLLEAMPEIAPFGDVPEKVTHHLEKPLVFWKHFVSGLDNMYNVLDGFMNVPESRRLPRTKAYLNPEMIRWAHG
;
A
#
# COMPACT_ATOMS: atom_id res chain seq x y z
N MET A 1 1.10 -23.78 24.57
CA MET A 1 0.51 -24.67 25.58
C MET A 1 -0.97 -24.34 25.69
N LEU A 2 -1.87 -25.25 25.31
CA LEU A 2 -3.28 -25.13 25.64
C LEU A 2 -3.36 -25.09 27.17
N LYS A 3 -3.83 -23.98 27.76
CA LYS A 3 -4.20 -23.98 29.18
C LYS A 3 -5.19 -25.12 29.35
N LYS A 4 -4.92 -26.06 30.27
CA LYS A 4 -5.90 -27.09 30.67
C LYS A 4 -7.22 -26.36 30.89
N SER A 5 -8.16 -26.60 30.00
CA SER A 5 -9.50 -26.08 30.11
C SER A 5 -10.05 -26.54 31.46
N HIS A 6 -10.61 -25.60 32.22
CA HIS A 6 -11.28 -25.85 33.49
C HIS A 6 -12.62 -26.55 33.25
N TYR A 7 -12.65 -27.61 32.45
CA TYR A 7 -13.87 -28.40 32.28
C TYR A 7 -14.14 -29.10 33.61
N ASP A 8 -15.37 -29.02 34.08
CA ASP A 8 -15.81 -29.83 35.21
C ASP A 8 -16.00 -31.28 34.74
N TYR A 9 -14.95 -32.08 34.92
CA TYR A 9 -14.91 -33.48 34.48
C TYR A 9 -15.85 -34.40 35.29
N SER A 10 -16.51 -33.90 36.35
CA SER A 10 -17.40 -34.70 37.21
C SER A 10 -18.60 -35.29 36.46
N THR A 11 -18.97 -34.71 35.31
CA THR A 11 -20.12 -35.13 34.48
C THR A 11 -19.77 -36.05 33.30
N LEU A 12 -18.47 -36.30 33.03
CA LEU A 12 -18.01 -37.11 31.89
C LEU A 12 -18.15 -38.64 32.09
N LEU A 13 -18.68 -39.07 33.23
CA LEU A 13 -18.66 -40.47 33.64
C LEU A 13 -19.77 -41.34 33.04
N LYS A 14 -20.77 -40.77 32.34
CA LYS A 14 -21.85 -41.54 31.70
C LYS A 14 -21.74 -41.47 30.18
N LYS A 15 -21.35 -42.60 29.57
CA LYS A 15 -21.41 -42.80 28.11
C LYS A 15 -22.86 -42.95 27.68
N GLY A 16 -23.24 -42.29 26.60
CA GLY A 16 -24.58 -42.40 26.01
C GLY A 16 -24.58 -42.05 24.52
N PRO A 17 -25.72 -42.21 23.84
CA PRO A 17 -25.86 -41.87 22.43
C PRO A 17 -25.85 -40.34 22.22
N ALA A 18 -25.30 -39.89 21.09
CA ALA A 18 -25.16 -38.47 20.72
C ALA A 18 -26.48 -37.82 20.23
N THR A 19 -27.61 -38.09 20.86
CA THR A 19 -28.94 -37.66 20.36
C THR A 19 -29.15 -36.15 20.37
N ASP A 20 -28.53 -35.44 21.33
CA ASP A 20 -28.73 -33.98 21.53
C ASP A 20 -27.49 -33.14 21.18
N LEU A 21 -26.52 -33.75 20.48
CA LEU A 21 -25.25 -33.12 20.10
C LEU A 21 -25.29 -32.58 18.66
N LYS A 22 -24.67 -31.42 18.42
CA LYS A 22 -24.67 -30.70 17.14
C LYS A 22 -23.52 -31.10 16.21
N ILE A 23 -22.36 -31.47 16.77
CA ILE A 23 -21.08 -31.70 16.07
C ILE A 23 -20.60 -33.14 16.31
N CYS A 24 -20.55 -33.58 17.56
CA CYS A 24 -20.10 -34.91 17.96
C CYS A 24 -21.14 -35.98 17.54
N THR A 25 -20.66 -37.10 17.00
CA THR A 25 -21.50 -38.20 16.51
C THR A 25 -21.08 -39.54 17.13
N GLY A 26 -22.02 -40.44 17.41
CA GLY A 26 -21.73 -41.81 17.85
C GLY A 26 -22.70 -42.34 18.91
N GLU A 27 -22.64 -43.65 19.17
CA GLU A 27 -23.52 -44.33 20.13
C GLU A 27 -22.98 -44.33 21.57
N ASN A 28 -21.67 -44.08 21.75
CA ASN A 28 -20.99 -44.09 23.04
C ASN A 28 -20.12 -42.84 23.23
N VAL A 29 -20.75 -41.67 23.30
CA VAL A 29 -20.07 -40.39 23.54
C VAL A 29 -20.04 -40.06 25.04
N CYS A 30 -18.95 -39.44 25.51
CA CYS A 30 -18.83 -38.91 26.87
C CYS A 30 -19.25 -37.43 26.96
N CYS A 31 -19.54 -36.78 25.83
CA CYS A 31 -19.81 -35.35 25.75
C CYS A 31 -21.30 -35.08 26.02
N THR A 32 -21.62 -34.17 26.93
CA THR A 32 -22.99 -33.64 27.09
C THR A 32 -23.18 -32.42 26.21
N LYS A 33 -24.43 -32.01 25.93
CA LYS A 33 -24.73 -30.80 25.15
C LYS A 33 -24.05 -29.54 25.69
N ASN A 34 -24.03 -29.37 27.02
CA ASN A 34 -23.37 -28.22 27.65
C ASN A 34 -21.86 -28.23 27.43
N ILE A 35 -21.23 -29.41 27.55
CA ILE A 35 -19.79 -29.58 27.29
C ILE A 35 -19.49 -29.33 25.81
N GLU A 36 -20.33 -29.81 24.89
CA GLU A 36 -20.16 -29.59 23.47
C GLU A 36 -20.31 -28.10 23.10
N ASP A 37 -21.33 -27.41 23.61
CA ASP A 37 -21.53 -25.98 23.40
C ASP A 37 -20.35 -25.17 23.97
N GLU A 38 -19.80 -25.54 25.13
CA GLU A 38 -18.62 -24.88 25.72
C GLU A 38 -17.34 -25.16 24.90
N ILE A 39 -17.15 -26.40 24.42
CA ILE A 39 -16.03 -26.75 23.53
C ILE A 39 -16.12 -25.96 22.22
N ILE A 40 -17.30 -25.82 21.63
CA ILE A 40 -17.51 -25.03 20.41
C ILE A 40 -17.11 -23.58 20.66
N GLN A 41 -17.65 -22.94 21.71
CA GLN A 41 -17.34 -21.54 22.04
C GLN A 41 -15.84 -21.33 22.30
N ASN A 42 -15.22 -22.23 23.06
CA ASN A 42 -13.78 -22.16 23.35
C ASN A 42 -12.92 -22.40 22.11
N SER A 43 -13.33 -23.31 21.22
CA SER A 43 -12.63 -23.59 19.96
C SER A 43 -12.73 -22.42 18.99
N GLU A 44 -13.90 -21.81 18.86
CA GLU A 44 -14.13 -20.60 18.07
C GLU A 44 -13.27 -19.44 18.59
N LYS A 45 -13.29 -19.20 19.90
CA LYS A 45 -12.47 -18.16 20.54
C LYS A 45 -10.97 -18.41 20.35
N LEU A 46 -10.51 -19.65 20.50
CA LEU A 46 -9.10 -20.01 20.32
C LEU A 46 -8.67 -19.84 18.87
N PHE A 47 -9.46 -20.34 17.91
CA PHE A 47 -9.17 -20.21 16.49
C PHE A 47 -9.13 -18.73 16.07
N LYS A 48 -10.10 -17.93 16.53
CA LYS A 48 -10.15 -16.49 16.29
C LYS A 48 -8.90 -15.80 16.83
N ALA A 49 -8.52 -16.06 18.09
CA ALA A 49 -7.32 -15.47 18.68
C ALA A 49 -6.04 -15.84 17.90
N GLN A 50 -5.91 -17.10 17.47
CA GLN A 50 -4.77 -17.53 16.65
C GLN A 50 -4.75 -16.86 15.28
N LEU A 51 -5.91 -16.72 14.64
CA LEU A 51 -6.03 -16.08 13.33
C LEU A 51 -5.71 -14.57 13.45
N GLU A 52 -6.25 -13.89 14.45
CA GLU A 52 -5.98 -12.49 14.77
C GLU A 52 -4.49 -12.24 14.99
N ASP A 53 -3.80 -13.07 15.78
CA ASP A 53 -2.35 -12.97 15.99
C ASP A 53 -1.56 -13.04 14.68
N LYS A 54 -1.93 -13.97 13.78
CA LYS A 54 -1.25 -14.12 12.48
C LYS A 54 -1.52 -12.94 11.55
N ILE A 55 -2.77 -12.47 11.49
CA ILE A 55 -3.17 -11.33 10.67
C ILE A 55 -2.49 -10.05 11.16
N LEU A 56 -2.40 -9.85 12.48
CA LEU A 56 -1.75 -8.69 13.08
C LEU A 56 -0.27 -8.61 12.68
N VAL A 57 0.46 -9.74 12.73
CA VAL A 57 1.86 -9.81 12.29
C VAL A 57 1.98 -9.45 10.81
N LEU A 58 1.13 -10.03 9.95
CA LEU A 58 1.17 -9.78 8.51
C LEU A 58 0.84 -8.31 8.17
N ARG A 59 -0.17 -7.75 8.83
CA ARG A 59 -0.56 -6.34 8.69
C ARG A 59 0.57 -5.41 9.09
N HIS A 60 1.23 -5.68 10.22
CA HIS A 60 2.38 -4.89 10.68
C HIS A 60 3.53 -4.95 9.66
N LEU A 61 3.83 -6.14 9.12
CA LEU A 61 4.84 -6.32 8.09
C LEU A 61 4.52 -5.48 6.83
N ILE A 62 3.30 -5.57 6.31
CA ILE A 62 2.89 -4.84 5.10
C ILE A 62 2.93 -3.33 5.34
N ASN A 63 2.39 -2.84 6.46
CA ASN A 63 2.39 -1.41 6.75
C ASN A 63 3.81 -0.86 6.90
N THR A 64 4.71 -1.60 7.57
CA THR A 64 6.11 -1.19 7.73
C THR A 64 6.83 -1.11 6.39
N ASN A 65 6.65 -2.12 5.52
CA ASN A 65 7.22 -2.11 4.18
C ASN A 65 6.61 -1.00 3.31
N LEU A 66 5.29 -0.83 3.33
CA LEU A 66 4.58 0.24 2.60
C LEU A 66 5.15 1.63 2.95
N ASN A 67 5.32 1.92 4.23
CA ASN A 67 5.91 3.18 4.68
C ASN A 67 7.37 3.30 4.27
N SER A 68 8.16 2.24 4.41
CA SER A 68 9.57 2.22 3.98
C SER A 68 9.72 2.51 2.48
N PHE A 69 8.88 1.88 1.67
CA PHE A 69 8.81 2.13 0.22
C PHE A 69 8.46 3.60 -0.07
N ARG A 70 7.36 4.11 0.50
CA ARG A 70 6.95 5.52 0.33
C ARG A 70 8.08 6.50 0.70
N THR A 71 8.74 6.28 1.84
CA THR A 71 9.89 7.09 2.28
C THR A 71 11.08 6.98 1.34
N TYR A 72 11.44 5.77 0.90
CA TYR A 72 12.53 5.57 -0.06
C TYR A 72 12.30 6.37 -1.35
N PHE A 73 11.09 6.32 -1.90
CA PHE A 73 10.75 7.05 -3.12
C PHE A 73 10.78 8.56 -2.93
N TYR A 74 10.20 9.07 -1.83
CA TYR A 74 10.25 10.49 -1.49
C TYR A 74 11.69 11.00 -1.37
N ASN A 75 12.53 10.26 -0.64
CA ASN A 75 13.95 10.61 -0.48
C ASN A 75 14.71 10.52 -1.80
N SER A 76 14.41 9.54 -2.65
CA SER A 76 15.02 9.42 -3.99
C SER A 76 14.73 10.64 -4.85
N LEU A 77 13.48 11.14 -4.84
CA LEU A 77 13.13 12.38 -5.53
C LEU A 77 13.85 13.61 -4.96
N ASN A 78 14.00 13.70 -3.64
CA ASN A 78 14.75 14.80 -3.01
C ASN A 78 16.23 14.78 -3.40
N VAL A 79 16.86 13.60 -3.39
CA VAL A 79 18.26 13.45 -3.83
C VAL A 79 18.42 13.84 -5.30
N CYS A 80 17.49 13.45 -6.17
CA CYS A 80 17.48 13.89 -7.56
C CYS A 80 17.34 15.41 -7.68
N HIS A 81 16.47 16.01 -6.88
CA HIS A 81 16.24 17.46 -6.86
C HIS A 81 17.49 18.22 -6.41
N GLU A 82 18.09 17.84 -5.28
CA GLU A 82 19.31 18.45 -4.74
C GLU A 82 20.50 18.32 -5.70
N ARG A 83 20.62 17.16 -6.37
CA ARG A 83 21.66 16.94 -7.38
C ARG A 83 21.47 17.83 -8.60
N LEU A 84 20.24 17.96 -9.08
CA LEU A 84 19.92 18.86 -10.18
C LEU A 84 20.25 20.31 -9.79
N ASP A 85 19.79 20.74 -8.62
CA ASP A 85 20.02 22.09 -8.09
C ASP A 85 21.51 22.41 -7.96
N THR A 86 22.29 21.47 -7.42
CA THR A 86 23.74 21.60 -7.31
C THR A 86 24.42 21.70 -8.68
N LEU A 87 24.06 20.83 -9.63
CA LEU A 87 24.66 20.82 -10.96
C LEU A 87 24.31 22.09 -11.74
N PHE A 88 23.04 22.48 -11.72
CA PHE A 88 22.56 23.62 -12.50
C PHE A 88 22.97 24.95 -11.87
N GLY A 89 22.99 25.04 -10.54
CA GLY A 89 23.55 26.18 -9.82
C GLY A 89 25.03 26.39 -10.12
N ARG A 90 25.83 25.33 -10.25
CA ARG A 90 27.24 25.42 -10.67
C ARG A 90 27.41 25.78 -12.14
N THR A 91 26.56 25.24 -13.02
CA THR A 91 26.71 25.37 -14.48
C THR A 91 26.18 26.69 -15.00
N TYR A 92 25.02 27.13 -14.51
CA TYR A 92 24.28 28.30 -15.02
C TYR A 92 24.25 29.47 -14.02
N GLY A 93 24.68 29.26 -12.78
CA GLY A 93 24.88 30.32 -11.81
C GLY A 93 23.62 31.15 -11.54
N PRO A 94 23.70 32.49 -11.58
CA PRO A 94 22.57 33.38 -11.29
C PRO A 94 21.33 33.14 -12.17
N PHE A 95 21.52 32.76 -13.44
CA PHE A 95 20.38 32.51 -14.34
C PHE A 95 19.49 31.35 -13.86
N TYR A 96 20.11 30.31 -13.30
CA TYR A 96 19.38 29.22 -12.67
C TYR A 96 18.76 29.65 -11.35
N GLN A 97 19.52 30.33 -10.48
CA GLN A 97 19.03 30.75 -9.15
C GLN A 97 17.78 31.64 -9.23
N SER A 98 17.71 32.54 -10.22
CA SER A 98 16.53 33.38 -10.42
C SER A 98 15.30 32.64 -10.97
N ASN A 99 15.45 31.40 -11.44
CA ASN A 99 14.42 30.65 -12.14
C ASN A 99 14.19 29.24 -11.57
N SER A 100 14.85 28.88 -10.47
CA SER A 100 14.87 27.52 -9.91
C SER A 100 13.49 27.02 -9.47
N GLN A 101 12.55 27.93 -9.18
CA GLN A 101 11.19 27.63 -8.74
C GLN A 101 10.43 26.69 -9.68
N ILE A 102 10.73 26.68 -10.98
CA ILE A 102 10.10 25.74 -11.92
C ILE A 102 10.47 24.29 -11.60
N PHE A 103 11.70 24.05 -11.17
CA PHE A 103 12.18 22.72 -10.78
C PHE A 103 11.60 22.32 -9.43
N ASP A 104 11.54 23.23 -8.47
CA ASP A 104 10.83 23.00 -7.19
C ASP A 104 9.39 22.53 -7.45
N THR A 105 8.69 23.26 -8.33
CA THR A 105 7.30 22.97 -8.70
C THR A 105 7.19 21.61 -9.38
N PHE A 106 8.11 21.29 -10.29
CA PHE A 106 8.17 20.00 -10.97
C PHE A 106 8.36 18.84 -9.98
N PHE A 107 9.34 18.91 -9.09
CA PHE A 107 9.58 17.86 -8.09
C PHE A 107 8.44 17.76 -7.06
N ASN A 108 7.82 18.87 -6.67
CA ASN A 108 6.61 18.86 -5.83
C ASN A 108 5.46 18.11 -6.52
N ARG A 109 5.24 18.34 -7.83
CA ARG A 109 4.21 17.64 -8.61
C ARG A 109 4.51 16.15 -8.77
N LEU A 110 5.76 15.76 -8.97
CA LEU A 110 6.16 14.35 -8.99
C LEU A 110 5.92 13.65 -7.64
N ARG A 111 6.21 14.34 -6.53
CA ARG A 111 5.87 13.83 -5.18
C ARG A 111 4.36 13.71 -5.00
N ALA A 112 3.58 14.71 -5.40
CA ALA A 112 2.13 14.65 -5.34
C ALA A 112 1.55 13.52 -6.22
N PHE A 113 2.10 13.30 -7.42
CA PHE A 113 1.72 12.20 -8.32
C PHE A 113 1.83 10.83 -7.65
N SER A 114 2.84 10.65 -6.79
CA SER A 114 3.08 9.38 -6.08
C SER A 114 2.00 9.04 -5.05
N SER A 115 1.12 9.99 -4.71
CA SER A 115 -0.07 9.72 -3.91
C SER A 115 -1.05 8.81 -4.68
N PRO A 116 -1.62 7.78 -4.04
CA PRO A 116 -2.66 6.95 -4.64
C PRO A 116 -3.85 7.76 -5.18
N PHE A 117 -4.15 8.90 -4.55
CA PHE A 117 -5.30 9.75 -4.86
C PHE A 117 -5.03 10.82 -5.94
N SER A 118 -3.81 10.91 -6.46
CA SER A 118 -3.50 11.93 -7.47
C SER A 118 -4.07 11.54 -8.84
N ASP A 119 -4.81 12.44 -9.48
CA ASP A 119 -5.27 12.25 -10.87
C ASP A 119 -4.29 12.83 -11.91
N SER A 120 -3.17 13.41 -11.44
CA SER A 120 -2.17 13.99 -12.33
C SER A 120 -1.51 12.92 -13.19
N LYS A 121 -1.12 13.30 -14.42
CA LYS A 121 -0.39 12.42 -15.34
C LYS A 121 1.04 12.91 -15.49
N VAL A 122 2.02 11.99 -15.53
CA VAL A 122 3.43 12.34 -15.70
C VAL A 122 3.67 13.19 -16.96
N PRO A 123 3.09 12.88 -18.13
CA PRO A 123 3.20 13.74 -19.33
C PRO A 123 2.76 15.19 -19.11
N GLN A 124 1.75 15.44 -18.28
CA GLN A 124 1.29 16.81 -17.99
C GLN A 124 2.29 17.55 -17.07
N ILE A 125 2.89 16.82 -16.12
CA ILE A 125 3.88 17.37 -15.19
C ILE A 125 5.16 17.75 -15.96
N THR A 126 5.62 16.88 -16.86
CA THR A 126 6.80 17.12 -17.70
C THR A 126 6.52 18.20 -18.74
N SER A 127 5.40 18.16 -19.45
CA SER A 127 5.02 19.22 -20.41
C SER A 127 5.08 20.59 -19.77
N LYS A 128 4.51 20.73 -18.55
CA LYS A 128 4.49 22.02 -17.87
C LYS A 128 5.88 22.55 -17.54
N LEU A 129 6.80 21.67 -17.12
CA LEU A 129 8.19 22.06 -16.88
C LEU A 129 8.82 22.64 -18.15
N PHE A 130 8.68 21.95 -19.28
CA PHE A 130 9.30 22.38 -20.54
C PHE A 130 8.63 23.62 -21.15
N GLU A 131 7.31 23.78 -20.99
CA GLU A 131 6.60 25.03 -21.34
C GLU A 131 7.17 26.21 -20.56
N ASP A 132 7.35 26.05 -19.24
CA ASP A 132 7.86 27.13 -18.39
C ASP A 132 9.34 27.41 -18.70
N MET A 133 10.15 26.36 -18.93
CA MET A 133 11.54 26.49 -19.39
C MET A 133 11.64 27.21 -20.73
N PHE A 134 10.74 26.93 -21.69
CA PHE A 134 10.79 27.58 -23.00
C PHE A 134 10.65 29.10 -22.88
N VAL A 135 9.68 29.55 -22.08
CA VAL A 135 9.45 30.99 -21.88
C VAL A 135 10.64 31.64 -21.16
N ILE A 136 11.23 30.95 -20.17
CA ILE A 136 12.43 31.44 -19.48
C ILE A 136 13.61 31.56 -20.45
N MET A 137 13.87 30.53 -21.27
CA MET A 137 14.94 30.58 -22.27
C MET A 137 14.73 31.73 -23.27
N PHE A 138 13.49 31.95 -23.72
CA PHE A 138 13.16 33.09 -24.57
C PHE A 138 13.49 34.44 -23.90
N GLN A 139 13.11 34.61 -22.63
CA GLN A 139 13.41 35.83 -21.86
C GLN A 139 14.91 36.03 -21.61
N LEU A 140 15.66 34.96 -21.35
CA LEU A 140 17.11 35.02 -21.16
C LEU A 140 17.83 35.42 -22.46
N MET A 141 17.35 34.96 -23.61
CA MET A 141 17.88 35.37 -24.92
C MET A 141 17.46 36.79 -25.33
N ASN A 142 16.35 37.29 -24.77
CA ASN A 142 15.77 38.60 -25.12
C ASN A 142 15.57 39.46 -23.86
N PRO A 143 16.64 39.85 -23.15
CA PRO A 143 16.55 40.47 -21.82
C PRO A 143 15.86 41.84 -21.82
N MET A 144 15.83 42.53 -22.96
CA MET A 144 15.15 43.82 -23.12
C MET A 144 13.64 43.69 -23.32
N HIS A 145 13.12 42.47 -23.45
CA HIS A 145 11.73 42.21 -23.77
C HIS A 145 10.99 41.52 -22.61
N SER A 146 9.98 42.18 -22.05
CA SER A 146 9.07 41.56 -21.07
C SER A 146 7.98 40.75 -21.78
N VAL A 147 7.86 39.45 -21.46
CA VAL A 147 6.82 38.57 -22.03
C VAL A 147 5.48 38.80 -21.34
N THR A 148 4.51 39.33 -22.07
CA THR A 148 3.12 39.48 -21.62
C THR A 148 2.38 38.12 -21.60
N SER A 149 1.22 38.05 -20.95
CA SER A 149 0.39 36.83 -20.92
C SER A 149 -0.06 36.38 -22.31
N VAL A 150 -0.37 37.33 -23.20
CA VAL A 150 -0.76 37.06 -24.59
C VAL A 150 0.42 36.48 -25.37
N GLN A 151 1.60 37.08 -25.24
CA GLN A 151 2.82 36.57 -25.88
C GLN A 151 3.23 35.21 -25.33
N ARG A 152 3.07 34.97 -24.01
CA ARG A 152 3.30 33.65 -23.41
C ARG A 152 2.48 32.59 -24.11
N ARG A 153 1.18 32.82 -24.28
CA ARG A 153 0.29 31.85 -24.95
C ARG A 153 0.70 31.61 -26.40
N CYS A 154 1.01 32.67 -27.15
CA CYS A 154 1.50 32.55 -28.52
C CYS A 154 2.81 31.74 -28.61
N LEU A 155 3.76 31.97 -27.70
CA LEU A 155 4.99 31.18 -27.61
C LEU A 155 4.66 29.70 -27.38
N LEU A 156 3.81 29.39 -26.38
CA LEU A 156 3.45 28.00 -26.08
C LEU A 156 2.70 27.32 -27.23
N GLU A 157 1.86 28.04 -27.97
CA GLU A 157 1.19 27.54 -29.18
C GLU A 157 2.19 27.20 -30.30
N ALA A 158 3.28 27.97 -30.43
CA ALA A 158 4.34 27.74 -31.42
C ALA A 158 5.39 26.71 -30.98
N MET A 159 5.43 26.35 -29.69
CA MET A 159 6.46 25.47 -29.13
C MET A 159 6.58 24.10 -29.83
N PRO A 160 5.48 23.42 -30.24
CA PRO A 160 5.58 22.15 -30.96
C PRO A 160 6.26 22.27 -32.33
N GLU A 161 6.09 23.39 -33.03
CA GLU A 161 6.71 23.65 -34.33
C GLU A 161 8.19 24.05 -34.17
N ILE A 162 8.50 24.89 -33.17
CA ILE A 162 9.86 25.36 -32.89
C ILE A 162 10.75 24.23 -32.35
N ALA A 163 10.17 23.30 -31.58
CA ALA A 163 10.87 22.21 -30.90
C ALA A 163 12.18 22.67 -30.20
N PRO A 164 12.12 23.66 -29.29
CA PRO A 164 13.31 24.32 -28.73
C PRO A 164 14.24 23.39 -27.92
N PHE A 165 13.73 22.24 -27.50
CA PHE A 165 14.46 21.21 -26.75
C PHE A 165 14.62 19.90 -27.53
N GLY A 166 14.28 19.89 -28.82
CA GLY A 166 14.28 18.67 -29.64
C GLY A 166 13.47 17.54 -29.00
N ASP A 167 14.07 16.36 -28.93
CA ASP A 167 13.43 15.14 -28.39
C ASP A 167 13.59 14.97 -26.86
N VAL A 168 14.23 15.92 -26.18
CA VAL A 168 14.49 15.83 -24.73
C VAL A 168 13.21 15.75 -23.90
N PRO A 169 12.15 16.57 -24.14
CA PRO A 169 10.91 16.49 -23.36
C PRO A 169 10.22 15.13 -23.45
N GLU A 170 10.22 14.53 -24.64
CA GLU A 170 9.65 13.22 -24.89
C GLU A 170 10.43 12.13 -24.15
N LYS A 171 11.77 12.14 -24.27
CA LYS A 171 12.65 11.19 -23.56
C LYS A 171 12.48 11.28 -22.05
N VAL A 172 12.46 12.49 -21.49
CA VAL A 172 12.24 12.69 -20.04
C VAL A 172 10.87 12.15 -19.63
N THR A 173 9.83 12.43 -20.40
CA THR A 173 8.48 11.90 -20.15
C THR A 173 8.47 10.38 -20.16
N HIS A 174 9.05 9.76 -21.18
CA HIS A 174 9.10 8.30 -21.31
C HIS A 174 9.87 7.64 -20.15
N HIS A 175 11.03 8.20 -19.79
CA HIS A 175 11.87 7.66 -18.71
C HIS A 175 11.24 7.81 -17.32
N LEU A 176 10.38 8.82 -17.12
CA LEU A 176 9.70 9.02 -15.84
C LEU A 176 8.36 8.29 -15.75
N GLU A 177 7.56 8.30 -16.81
CA GLU A 177 6.16 7.85 -16.75
C GLU A 177 6.05 6.38 -16.34
N LYS A 178 6.72 5.49 -17.07
CA LYS A 178 6.64 4.05 -16.84
C LYS A 178 7.01 3.65 -15.40
N PRO A 179 8.20 3.99 -14.85
CA PRO A 179 8.55 3.59 -13.49
C PRO A 179 7.64 4.23 -12.43
N LEU A 180 7.19 5.47 -12.63
CA LEU A 180 6.30 6.16 -11.69
C LEU A 180 4.90 5.52 -11.65
N VAL A 181 4.35 5.14 -12.80
CA VAL A 181 3.08 4.42 -12.88
C VAL A 181 3.19 3.05 -12.20
N PHE A 182 4.26 2.29 -12.47
CA PHE A 182 4.51 1.01 -11.79
C PHE A 182 4.63 1.18 -10.28
N TRP A 183 5.37 2.19 -9.83
CA TRP A 183 5.49 2.52 -8.41
C TRP A 183 4.14 2.77 -7.76
N LYS A 184 3.30 3.60 -8.39
CA LYS A 184 1.95 3.92 -7.91
C LYS A 184 1.09 2.65 -7.79
N HIS A 185 1.10 1.79 -8.80
CA HIS A 185 0.38 0.52 -8.74
C HIS A 185 0.89 -0.41 -7.64
N PHE A 186 2.20 -0.51 -7.47
CA PHE A 186 2.82 -1.31 -6.42
C PHE A 186 2.41 -0.84 -5.01
N VAL A 187 2.51 0.46 -4.74
CA VAL A 187 2.11 1.07 -3.46
C VAL A 187 0.60 0.91 -3.22
N SER A 188 -0.24 1.15 -4.23
CA SER A 188 -1.68 0.93 -4.12
C SER A 188 -2.04 -0.54 -3.88
N GLY A 189 -1.28 -1.48 -4.45
CA GLY A 189 -1.46 -2.90 -4.19
C GLY A 189 -1.19 -3.27 -2.73
N LEU A 190 -0.11 -2.74 -2.16
CA LEU A 190 0.21 -2.92 -0.73
C LEU A 190 -0.83 -2.27 0.19
N ASP A 191 -1.33 -1.08 -0.16
CA ASP A 191 -2.38 -0.39 0.58
C ASP A 191 -3.69 -1.21 0.58
N ASN A 192 -4.10 -1.71 -0.59
CA ASN A 192 -5.25 -2.60 -0.72
C ASN A 192 -5.08 -3.88 0.10
N MET A 193 -3.90 -4.50 0.08
CA MET A 193 -3.62 -5.70 0.87
C MET A 193 -3.74 -5.42 2.38
N TYR A 194 -3.22 -4.27 2.84
CA TYR A 194 -3.37 -3.83 4.22
C TYR A 194 -4.86 -3.65 4.60
N ASN A 195 -5.66 -3.00 3.74
CA ASN A 195 -7.07 -2.77 3.97
C ASN A 195 -7.89 -4.07 4.02
N VAL A 196 -7.55 -5.06 3.18
CA VAL A 196 -8.18 -6.40 3.21
C VAL A 196 -7.88 -7.10 4.54
N LEU A 197 -6.63 -7.06 5.01
CA LEU A 197 -6.23 -7.67 6.28
C LEU A 197 -6.89 -7.00 7.49
N ASP A 198 -7.04 -5.67 7.46
CA ASP A 198 -7.80 -4.94 8.47
C ASP A 198 -9.28 -5.35 8.47
N GLY A 199 -9.86 -5.55 7.28
CA GLY A 199 -11.22 -6.08 7.13
C GLY A 199 -11.42 -7.43 7.81
N PHE A 200 -10.45 -8.36 7.70
CA PHE A 200 -10.53 -9.67 8.35
C PHE A 200 -10.57 -9.60 9.89
N MET A 201 -9.96 -8.58 10.49
CA MET A 201 -10.01 -8.38 11.96
C MET A 201 -11.39 -7.89 12.42
N ASN A 202 -12.17 -7.29 11.53
CA ASN A 202 -13.44 -6.64 11.83
C ASN A 202 -14.67 -7.44 11.35
N VAL A 203 -14.50 -8.69 10.90
CA VAL A 203 -15.61 -9.53 10.43
C VAL A 203 -16.49 -9.94 11.63
N PRO A 204 -17.81 -9.61 11.61
CA PRO A 204 -18.73 -10.11 12.62
C PRO A 204 -18.78 -11.64 12.58
N GLU A 205 -18.88 -12.26 13.74
CA GLU A 205 -18.91 -13.71 13.90
C GLU A 205 -20.04 -14.33 13.06
N SER A 206 -19.69 -14.86 11.90
CA SER A 206 -20.60 -15.60 11.04
C SER A 206 -21.03 -16.85 11.81
N ARG A 207 -22.34 -16.96 12.08
CA ARG A 207 -22.98 -18.06 12.82
C ARG A 207 -22.91 -19.44 12.11
N ARG A 208 -22.06 -19.59 11.09
CA ARG A 208 -21.80 -20.82 10.36
C ARG A 208 -20.33 -20.88 9.92
N LEU A 209 -19.47 -21.40 10.78
CA LEU A 209 -18.33 -22.15 10.27
C LEU A 209 -18.89 -23.45 9.65
N PRO A 210 -18.53 -23.79 8.38
CA PRO A 210 -18.97 -25.05 7.80
C PRO A 210 -18.53 -26.20 8.69
N ARG A 211 -19.39 -27.23 8.83
CA ARG A 211 -19.11 -28.51 9.51
C ARG A 211 -17.84 -29.13 8.94
N THR A 212 -16.69 -28.66 9.40
CA THR A 212 -15.43 -29.34 9.21
C THR A 212 -15.50 -30.47 10.23
N LYS A 213 -15.51 -31.71 9.74
CA LYS A 213 -15.24 -32.88 10.59
C LYS A 213 -14.05 -32.47 11.44
N ALA A 214 -14.19 -32.50 12.76
CA ALA A 214 -13.13 -32.23 13.70
C ALA A 214 -12.04 -33.32 13.59
N TYR A 215 -11.38 -33.39 12.43
CA TYR A 215 -10.06 -33.98 12.29
C TYR A 215 -9.09 -32.92 12.79
N LEU A 216 -9.13 -32.68 14.10
CA LEU A 216 -7.95 -32.21 14.80
C LEU A 216 -6.83 -33.20 14.43
N ASN A 217 -5.77 -32.68 13.83
CA ASN A 217 -4.62 -33.44 13.36
C ASN A 217 -4.26 -34.54 14.39
N PRO A 218 -4.20 -35.84 14.01
CA PRO A 218 -3.87 -36.95 14.91
C PRO A 218 -2.54 -36.76 15.67
N GLU A 219 -1.65 -35.89 15.20
CA GLU A 219 -0.41 -35.55 15.89
C GLU A 219 -0.62 -34.69 17.15
N MET A 220 -1.72 -33.94 17.28
CA MET A 220 -2.03 -33.20 18.51
C MET A 220 -2.59 -34.09 19.64
N ILE A 221 -3.10 -35.27 19.32
CA ILE A 221 -3.66 -36.22 20.32
C ILE A 221 -2.54 -37.08 20.95
N ARG A 222 -1.38 -37.20 20.28
CA ARG A 222 -0.27 -38.05 20.75
C ARG A 222 0.51 -37.49 21.95
N TRP A 223 0.28 -36.24 22.35
CA TRP A 223 0.94 -35.60 23.50
C TRP A 223 0.17 -35.68 24.82
N ALA A 224 -0.98 -36.37 24.86
CA ALA A 224 -1.78 -36.56 26.08
C ALA A 224 -1.58 -37.93 26.76
N HIS A 225 -0.80 -38.83 26.15
CA HIS A 225 -0.39 -40.10 26.75
C HIS A 225 1.13 -40.24 26.64
N GLY A 226 1.81 -39.63 27.60
CA GLY A 226 3.24 -39.70 27.87
C GLY A 226 3.47 -39.07 29.24
#